data_AF-A0A2U3PUL4-F1
#
_entry.id   AF-A0A2U3PUL4-F1
#
_cell.length_a   1.000
_cell.length_b   1.000
_cell.length_c   1.000
_cell.angle_alpha   90.00
_cell.angle_beta   90.00
_cell.angle_gamma   90.00
#
_symmetry.space_group_name_H-M   'P 1'
#
loop_
_entity.id
_entity.type
_entity.pdbx_description
1 polymer ?
#
loop_
_entity_poly.entity_id
_entity_poly.type
_entity_poly.pdbx_seq_one_letter_code
_entity_poly.pdbx_strand_id
1 'polypeptide(L)'
;MAKDRRLRTLEDLLRVVRALAYEFNTDTVFVVGSQAILASMPDAPEPARASPEIDALRRRRDDRQAAARLAGPPDRKSRGGPYTA
;
A
#
# COMPACT_ATOMS: atom_id res chain seq x y z
N MET A 1 3.22 -5.72 -32.60
CA MET A 1 4.54 -6.18 -32.14
C MET A 1 4.75 -5.68 -30.71
N ALA A 2 4.48 -6.50 -29.70
CA ALA A 2 4.63 -6.12 -28.30
C ALA A 2 6.13 -6.07 -27.97
N LYS A 3 6.65 -4.86 -27.85
CA LYS A 3 8.02 -4.52 -27.49
C LYS A 3 8.34 -5.19 -26.14
N ASP A 4 9.41 -6.01 -26.08
CA ASP A 4 9.97 -6.69 -24.91
C ASP A 4 9.28 -6.36 -23.58
N ARG A 5 8.25 -7.14 -23.23
CA ARG A 5 7.61 -7.04 -21.90
C ARG A 5 8.55 -7.72 -20.90
N ARG A 6 9.66 -7.06 -20.58
CA ARG A 6 10.61 -7.52 -19.55
C ARG A 6 9.79 -7.74 -18.27
N LEU A 7 9.68 -9.01 -17.86
CA LEU A 7 9.07 -9.37 -16.59
C LEU A 7 9.83 -8.64 -15.49
N ARG A 8 9.09 -7.96 -14.63
CA ARG A 8 9.68 -7.27 -13.49
C ARG A 8 10.20 -8.31 -12.50
N THR A 9 11.32 -7.97 -11.90
CA THR A 9 11.93 -8.73 -10.80
C THR A 9 11.71 -8.03 -9.47
N LEU A 10 11.95 -8.74 -8.36
CA LEU A 10 11.98 -8.11 -7.05
C LEU A 10 13.03 -6.99 -6.98
N GLU A 11 14.18 -7.14 -7.63
CA GLU A 11 15.21 -6.11 -7.67
C GLU A 11 14.72 -4.83 -8.35
N ASP A 12 14.02 -4.97 -9.48
CA ASP A 12 13.38 -3.84 -10.16
C ASP A 12 12.39 -3.13 -9.24
N LEU A 13 11.54 -3.90 -8.54
CA LEU A 13 10.56 -3.35 -7.61
C LEU A 13 11.25 -2.57 -6.48
N LEU A 14 12.31 -3.12 -5.88
CA LEU A 14 13.06 -2.47 -4.82
C LEU A 14 13.73 -1.17 -5.30
N ARG A 15 14.26 -1.15 -6.53
CA ARG A 15 14.83 0.07 -7.14
C ARG A 15 13.76 1.15 -7.28
N VAL A 16 12.58 0.78 -7.79
CA VAL A 16 11.45 1.72 -7.97
C VAL A 16 10.96 2.24 -6.62
N VAL A 17 10.77 1.37 -5.63
CA VAL A 17 10.33 1.77 -4.28
C VAL A 17 11.30 2.77 -3.64
N ARG A 18 12.61 2.57 -3.79
CA ARG A 18 13.61 3.54 -3.30
C ARG A 18 13.50 4.89 -4.01
N ALA A 19 13.32 4.89 -5.33
CA ALA A 19 13.14 6.12 -6.09
C ALA A 19 11.86 6.87 -5.68
N LEU A 20 10.76 6.16 -5.47
CA LEU A 20 9.50 6.74 -4.99
C LEU A 20 9.61 7.29 -3.57
N ALA A 21 10.30 6.58 -2.67
CA ALA A 21 10.54 7.03 -1.30
C ALA A 21 11.34 8.34 -1.29
N TYR A 22 12.38 8.42 -2.12
CA TYR A 22 13.19 9.62 -2.31
C TYR A 22 12.37 10.79 -2.88
N GLU A 23 11.68 10.57 -4.01
CA GLU A 23 10.89 11.58 -4.70
C GLU A 23 9.78 12.17 -3.81
N PHE A 24 9.12 11.32 -3.02
CA PHE A 24 8.04 11.74 -2.14
C PHE A 24 8.47 12.10 -0.73
N ASN A 25 9.78 12.08 -0.44
CA ASN A 25 10.33 12.34 0.89
C ASN A 25 9.56 11.59 2.00
N THR A 26 9.39 10.28 1.79
CA THR A 26 8.62 9.40 2.67
C THR A 26 9.41 8.15 3.00
N ASP A 27 9.27 7.68 4.24
CA ASP A 27 9.85 6.42 4.69
C ASP A 27 8.97 5.22 4.35
N THR A 28 7.77 5.44 3.78
CA THR A 28 6.79 4.38 3.55
C THR A 28 6.09 4.51 2.21
N VAL A 29 6.24 3.47 1.39
CA VAL A 29 5.56 3.25 0.11
C VAL A 29 4.82 1.92 0.18
N PHE A 30 3.53 1.94 -0.15
CA PHE A 30 2.69 0.76 -0.27
C PHE A 30 2.60 0.36 -1.73
N VAL A 31 3.14 -0.80 -2.08
CA VAL A 31 2.97 -1.39 -3.42
C VAL A 31 1.67 -2.17 -3.42
N VAL A 32 0.81 -1.92 -4.41
CA VAL A 32 -0.49 -2.57 -4.57
C VAL A 32 -0.61 -3.20 -5.95
N GLY A 33 -1.67 -3.96 -6.16
CA GLY A 33 -1.91 -4.61 -7.44
C GLY A 33 -0.97 -5.78 -7.74
N SER A 34 -0.89 -6.14 -9.01
CA SER A 34 -0.23 -7.37 -9.47
C SER A 34 1.24 -7.47 -9.10
N GLN A 35 1.97 -6.36 -9.08
CA GLN A 35 3.40 -6.35 -8.77
C GLN A 35 3.72 -6.47 -7.28
N ALA A 36 2.73 -6.36 -6.39
CA ALA A 36 2.93 -6.65 -4.98
C ALA A 36 3.31 -8.13 -4.74
N ILE A 37 2.96 -9.03 -5.67
CA ILE A 37 3.31 -10.45 -5.59
C ILE A 37 4.83 -10.66 -5.53
N LEU A 38 5.63 -9.79 -6.15
CA LEU A 38 7.09 -9.92 -6.13
C LEU A 38 7.67 -9.77 -4.72
N ALA A 39 6.98 -9.04 -3.83
CA ALA A 39 7.41 -8.87 -2.45
C ALA A 39 7.08 -10.08 -1.56
N SER A 40 6.04 -10.85 -1.90
CA SER A 40 5.63 -12.04 -1.14
C SER A 40 6.08 -13.37 -1.75
N MET A 41 6.24 -13.40 -3.07
CA MET A 41 6.65 -14.54 -3.88
C MET A 41 7.55 -14.05 -5.04
N PRO A 42 8.86 -13.89 -4.81
CA PRO A 42 9.79 -13.37 -5.82
C PRO A 42 9.82 -14.18 -7.11
N ASP A 43 9.64 -15.51 -6.99
CA ASP A 43 9.65 -16.47 -8.09
C ASP A 43 8.24 -16.76 -8.63
N ALA A 44 7.29 -15.84 -8.47
CA ALA A 44 5.92 -16.02 -8.94
C ALA A 44 5.87 -16.42 -10.43
N PRO A 45 4.88 -17.22 -10.85
CA PRO A 45 4.73 -17.60 -12.26
C PRO A 45 4.67 -16.37 -13.17
N GLU A 46 5.25 -16.46 -14.37
CA GLU A 46 5.27 -15.34 -15.34
C GLU A 46 3.87 -14.75 -15.62
N PRO A 47 2.78 -15.54 -15.72
CA PRO A 47 1.45 -14.97 -15.93
C PRO A 47 1.02 -14.03 -14.80
N ALA A 48 1.44 -14.28 -13.56
CA ALA A 48 1.13 -13.43 -12.41
C ALA A 48 1.97 -12.14 -12.39
N ARG A 49 3.11 -12.12 -13.11
CA ARG A 49 4.02 -10.97 -13.25
C ARG A 49 3.91 -10.26 -14.60
N ALA A 50 2.95 -10.67 -15.44
CA ALA A 50 2.84 -10.21 -16.81
C ALA A 50 2.52 -8.70 -16.94
N SER A 51 1.98 -8.09 -15.88
CA SER A 51 1.78 -6.64 -15.85
C SER A 51 3.13 -5.91 -15.71
N PRO A 52 3.45 -4.93 -16.57
CA PRO A 52 4.68 -4.15 -16.45
C PRO A 52 4.52 -2.97 -15.48
N GLU A 53 3.29 -2.66 -15.06
CA GLU A 53 2.90 -1.49 -14.28
C GLU A 53 3.07 -1.74 -12.78
N ILE A 54 3.60 -0.74 -12.07
CA ILE A 54 3.76 -0.77 -10.61
C ILE A 54 2.81 0.27 -10.01
N ASP A 55 1.77 -0.20 -9.34
CA ASP A 55 0.86 0.66 -8.59
C ASP A 55 1.41 0.88 -7.18
N ALA A 56 1.56 2.15 -6.78
CA ALA A 56 2.12 2.49 -5.48
C ALA A 56 1.43 3.71 -4.86
N LEU A 57 1.28 3.65 -3.53
CA LEU A 57 0.77 4.74 -2.70
C LEU A 57 1.85 5.17 -1.72
N ARG A 58 2.04 6.48 -1.53
CA ARG A 58 2.85 7.00 -0.43
C ARG A 58 2.01 7.13 0.84
N ARG A 59 2.62 6.88 1.99
CA ARG A 59 2.04 7.31 3.27
C ARG A 59 1.97 8.84 3.31
N ARG A 60 0.83 9.44 3.65
CA ARG A 60 0.77 10.89 3.89
C ARG A 60 1.27 11.18 5.31
N ARG A 61 1.96 12.30 5.50
CA ARG A 61 2.43 12.72 6.83
C ARG A 61 1.30 12.80 7.88
N ASP A 62 0.07 13.06 7.45
CA ASP A 62 -1.11 13.21 8.31
C ASP A 62 -2.03 11.99 8.38
N ASP A 63 -1.54 10.77 8.10
CA ASP A 63 -2.40 9.58 8.07
C ASP A 63 -3.09 9.27 9.42
N ARG A 64 -2.60 9.83 10.55
CA ARG A 64 -3.32 9.85 11.84
C ARG A 64 -4.68 10.57 11.74
N GLN A 65 -4.74 11.69 11.02
CA GLN A 65 -5.96 12.48 10.81
C GLN A 65 -6.91 11.83 9.79
N ALA A 66 -6.37 11.17 8.77
CA ALA A 66 -7.19 10.42 7.82
C ALA A 66 -7.84 9.18 8.46
N ALA A 67 -7.08 8.42 9.25
CA ALA A 67 -7.61 7.30 10.04
C ALA A 67 -8.67 7.76 11.05
N ALA A 68 -8.48 8.93 11.69
CA ALA A 68 -9.48 9.50 12.61
C ALA A 68 -10.78 9.93 11.91
N ARG A 69 -10.72 10.36 10.64
CA ARG A 69 -11.93 10.66 9.84
C ARG A 69 -12.69 9.40 9.44
N LEU A 70 -11.98 8.31 9.15
CA LEU A 70 -12.57 7.00 8.83
C LEU A 70 -13.13 6.28 10.07
N ALA A 71 -12.52 6.49 11.24
CA ALA A 71 -12.98 5.90 12.50
C ALA A 71 -14.32 6.46 13.01
N GLY A 72 -14.80 7.57 12.43
CA GLY A 72 -15.99 8.27 12.91
C GLY A 72 -15.80 8.87 14.31
N PRO A 73 -16.63 9.84 14.71
CA PRO A 73 -16.66 10.25 16.11
C PRO A 73 -17.07 9.04 16.97
N PRO A 74 -16.46 8.82 18.15
CA PRO A 74 -16.90 7.77 19.05
C PRO A 74 -18.39 7.97 19.35
N ASP A 75 -19.18 6.93 19.12
CA ASP A 75 -20.63 6.96 19.34
C ASP A 75 -20.90 7.40 20.79
N ARG A 76 -21.58 8.54 20.95
CA ARG A 76 -21.88 9.16 22.25
C ARG A 76 -22.93 8.38 23.05
N LYS A 77 -23.44 7.25 22.53
CA LYS A 77 -24.47 6.44 23.18
C LYS A 77 -23.92 5.19 23.87
N SER A 78 -23.15 5.37 24.94
CA SER A 78 -23.00 4.32 25.97
C SER A 78 -22.72 4.84 27.38
N ARG A 79 -22.92 6.14 27.65
CA ARG A 79 -23.01 6.67 29.03
C ARG A 79 -24.47 6.76 29.48
N GLY A 80 -25.10 5.61 29.61
CA GLY A 80 -26.30 5.42 30.42
C GLY A 80 -25.98 4.47 31.56
N GLY A 81 -25.52 4.99 32.69
CA GLY A 81 -25.87 4.38 33.98
C GLY A 81 -27.30 4.82 34.36
N PRO A 82 -27.97 4.23 35.37
CA PRO A 82 -27.36 3.56 36.52
C PRO A 82 -28.01 2.22 36.92
N TYR A 83 -27.21 1.31 37.48
CA TYR A 83 -27.74 0.39 38.48
C TYR A 83 -27.84 1.16 39.80
N THR A 84 -29.03 1.69 40.07
CA THR A 84 -29.54 1.99 41.41
C THR A 84 -30.95 1.44 41.47
N ALA A 85 -31.08 0.25 42.04
CA ALA A 85 -32.23 -0.27 42.77
C ALA A 85 -31.76 -1.56 43.49
#